data_AF-A0A9D2EX96-F1
#
_entry.id   AF-A0A9D2EX96-F1
#
_cell.length_a   1.000
_cell.length_b   1.000
_cell.length_c   1.000
_cell.angle_alpha   90.00
_cell.angle_beta   90.00
_cell.angle_gamma   90.00
#
_symmetry.space_group_name_H-M   'P 1'
#
loop_
_entity.id
_entity.type
_entity.pdbx_description
1 polymer ?
#
loop_
_entity_poly.entity_id
_entity_poly.type
_entity_poly.pdbx_seq_one_letter_code
_entity_poly.pdbx_strand_id
1 'polypeptide(L)'
;MDHDRFPEKTLRDVLEERGRLEPSELLRIMKPAAAELAWLHQAGRIHGNIRPETVLLSGRRWFCYSLPEERLRSVPSRDRNGTGKRTVWSSLSAPGALPFPAETDGDSRYMPLEVYVDRAQIGPWSDVYSLCAVLYTALTGQPFPSVKEWMGGAEIENPSQMGVRNVPAYLEDGLRMGLRIRRKDRLQNGTELYQMLWDKKKPVPRTGQKGAGQVSGGRTSSVMSGKQSRQKAKEKTVQIRYFGVKRARKTFRDGLPQIVRIPEKTDILLSNAFQSVVFPEKFMKVRQIILPDSVIEIQAHALAQLEAEETVAVPDTVTNIGADAFRLGESGYITCHRGTRIYEYCQENHLQTSVDMEDWRRKGLCQYCGGHISFILRSCKACGRPKDY
;
A
#
# COMPACT_ATOMS: atom_id res chain seq x y z
N MET A 1 -35.14 -6.25 -9.61
CA MET A 1 -34.58 -7.61 -9.72
C MET A 1 -35.48 -8.51 -8.91
N ASP A 2 -35.72 -9.74 -9.36
CA ASP A 2 -36.56 -10.72 -8.65
C ASP A 2 -35.96 -10.97 -7.26
N HIS A 3 -36.62 -10.45 -6.21
CA HIS A 3 -36.15 -10.54 -4.82
C HIS A 3 -36.51 -11.89 -4.15
N ASP A 4 -37.16 -12.80 -4.88
CA ASP A 4 -37.81 -14.01 -4.34
C ASP A 4 -37.01 -15.32 -4.46
N ARG A 5 -35.74 -15.29 -4.90
CA ARG A 5 -34.86 -16.47 -4.80
C ARG A 5 -33.94 -16.33 -3.61
N PHE A 6 -34.25 -17.05 -2.54
CA PHE A 6 -33.32 -17.28 -1.44
C PHE A 6 -31.96 -17.77 -1.99
N PRO A 7 -30.83 -17.26 -1.47
CA PRO A 7 -29.51 -17.71 -1.90
C PRO A 7 -29.34 -19.20 -1.62
N GLU A 8 -28.78 -19.94 -2.58
CA GLU A 8 -28.54 -21.38 -2.45
C GLU A 8 -27.33 -21.65 -1.55
N LYS A 9 -26.28 -20.84 -1.71
CA LYS A 9 -25.04 -20.89 -0.92
C LYS A 9 -24.38 -19.52 -0.84
N THR A 10 -23.59 -19.30 0.20
CA THR A 10 -22.63 -18.21 0.29
C THR A 10 -21.25 -18.66 -0.19
N LEU A 11 -20.33 -17.72 -0.43
CA LEU A 11 -18.94 -18.05 -0.71
C LEU A 11 -18.30 -18.70 0.52
N ARG A 12 -18.70 -18.33 1.75
CA ARG A 12 -18.27 -19.03 2.98
C ARG A 12 -18.59 -20.53 2.88
N ASP A 13 -19.83 -20.89 2.56
CA ASP A 13 -20.24 -22.30 2.48
C ASP A 13 -19.40 -23.07 1.44
N VAL A 14 -19.12 -22.42 0.29
CA VAL A 14 -18.27 -23.01 -0.75
C VAL A 14 -16.83 -23.22 -0.27
N LEU A 15 -16.27 -22.27 0.50
CA LEU A 15 -14.92 -22.39 1.03
C LEU A 15 -14.84 -23.40 2.18
N GLU A 16 -15.88 -23.55 2.99
CA GLU A 16 -15.96 -24.60 4.02
C GLU A 16 -16.04 -26.00 3.40
N GLU A 17 -16.77 -26.16 2.29
CA GLU A 17 -16.88 -27.43 1.57
C GLU A 17 -15.61 -27.79 0.78
N ARG A 18 -14.98 -26.81 0.13
CA ARG A 18 -13.92 -27.06 -0.86
C ARG A 18 -12.53 -26.62 -0.42
N GLY A 19 -12.43 -25.89 0.69
CA GLY A 19 -11.20 -25.24 1.16
C GLY A 19 -10.84 -24.00 0.35
N ARG A 20 -10.63 -24.13 -0.96
CA ARG A 20 -10.24 -23.03 -1.86
C ARG A 20 -10.79 -23.19 -3.27
N LEU A 21 -10.78 -22.11 -4.04
CA LEU A 21 -11.15 -22.06 -5.45
C LEU A 21 -9.91 -22.00 -6.34
N GLU A 22 -10.00 -22.64 -7.51
CA GLU A 22 -8.96 -22.50 -8.54
C GLU A 22 -9.01 -21.08 -9.16
N PRO A 23 -7.85 -20.48 -9.55
CA PRO A 23 -7.80 -19.08 -9.96
C PRO A 23 -8.75 -18.70 -11.10
N SER A 24 -8.90 -19.59 -12.09
CA SER A 24 -9.81 -19.38 -13.22
C SER A 24 -11.28 -19.42 -12.81
N GLU A 25 -11.64 -20.33 -11.88
CA GLU A 25 -12.97 -20.42 -11.33
C GLU A 25 -13.30 -19.18 -10.49
N LEU A 26 -12.37 -18.76 -9.61
CA LEU A 26 -12.55 -17.56 -8.80
C LEU A 26 -12.80 -16.32 -9.67
N LEU A 27 -11.95 -16.07 -10.66
CA LEU A 27 -12.12 -14.92 -11.56
C LEU A 27 -13.44 -14.98 -12.31
N ARG A 28 -13.93 -16.17 -12.67
CA ARG A 28 -15.23 -16.32 -13.32
C ARG A 28 -16.38 -16.00 -12.36
N ILE A 29 -16.31 -16.54 -11.14
CA ILE A 29 -17.31 -16.39 -10.08
C ILE A 29 -17.41 -14.94 -9.62
N MET A 30 -16.28 -14.27 -9.41
CA MET A 30 -16.23 -12.94 -8.80
C MET A 30 -16.40 -11.80 -9.82
N LYS A 31 -16.42 -12.10 -11.12
CA LYS A 31 -16.59 -11.08 -12.17
C LYS A 31 -17.85 -10.23 -12.00
N PRO A 32 -19.05 -10.80 -11.76
CA PRO A 32 -20.27 -10.00 -11.62
C PRO A 32 -20.24 -9.15 -10.36
N ALA A 33 -19.78 -9.71 -9.23
CA ALA A 33 -19.56 -8.99 -7.98
C ALA A 33 -18.63 -7.78 -8.13
N ALA A 34 -17.50 -7.95 -8.84
CA ALA A 34 -16.58 -6.85 -9.10
C ALA A 34 -17.18 -5.78 -10.05
N ALA A 35 -17.99 -6.19 -11.03
CA ALA A 35 -18.69 -5.28 -11.92
C ALA A 35 -19.76 -4.46 -11.19
N GLU A 36 -20.53 -5.11 -10.31
CA GLU A 36 -21.50 -4.47 -9.44
C GLU A 36 -20.84 -3.45 -8.51
N LEU A 37 -19.71 -3.81 -7.91
CA LEU A 37 -18.94 -2.90 -7.08
C LEU A 37 -18.44 -1.68 -7.86
N ALA A 38 -17.95 -1.88 -9.09
CA ALA A 38 -17.55 -0.80 -9.97
C ALA A 38 -18.72 0.15 -10.27
N TRP A 39 -19.89 -0.41 -10.55
CA TRP A 39 -21.11 0.36 -10.80
C TRP A 39 -21.57 1.14 -9.57
N LEU A 40 -21.60 0.52 -8.38
CA LEU A 40 -21.92 1.18 -7.12
C LEU A 40 -20.99 2.38 -6.88
N HIS A 41 -19.69 2.21 -7.07
CA HIS A 41 -18.71 3.27 -6.83
C HIS A 41 -18.84 4.41 -7.85
N GLN A 42 -19.20 4.12 -9.10
CA GLN A 42 -19.49 5.15 -10.11
C GLN A 42 -20.76 5.95 -9.78
N ALA A 43 -21.76 5.31 -9.19
CA ALA A 43 -22.93 5.98 -8.61
C ALA A 43 -22.61 6.74 -7.31
N GLY A 44 -21.35 6.77 -6.90
CA GLY A 44 -20.89 7.41 -5.68
C GLY A 44 -21.34 6.68 -4.42
N ARG A 45 -21.70 5.40 -4.49
CA ARG A 45 -22.11 4.55 -3.35
C ARG A 45 -20.97 3.60 -2.96
N ILE A 46 -21.04 3.08 -1.73
CA ILE A 46 -20.17 2.01 -1.22
C ILE A 46 -21.03 0.81 -0.81
N HIS A 47 -20.48 -0.39 -0.87
CA HIS A 47 -21.11 -1.61 -0.40
C HIS A 47 -21.02 -1.75 1.13
N GLY A 48 -19.85 -1.49 1.72
CA GLY A 48 -19.64 -1.41 3.18
C GLY A 48 -19.70 -2.72 3.97
N ASN A 49 -19.84 -3.88 3.31
CA ASN A 49 -19.98 -5.18 3.99
C ASN A 49 -19.56 -6.35 3.07
N ILE A 50 -18.41 -6.23 2.41
CA ILE A 50 -17.93 -7.30 1.51
C ILE A 50 -17.16 -8.33 2.34
N ARG A 51 -17.66 -9.57 2.37
CA ARG A 51 -17.12 -10.71 3.12
C ARG A 51 -17.67 -12.01 2.52
N PRO A 52 -17.10 -13.20 2.78
CA PRO A 52 -17.55 -14.43 2.14
C PRO A 52 -19.04 -14.76 2.34
N GLU A 53 -19.63 -14.31 3.44
CA GLU A 53 -21.05 -14.49 3.79
C GLU A 53 -21.99 -13.59 2.98
N THR A 54 -21.48 -12.48 2.44
CA THR A 54 -22.28 -11.55 1.64
C THR A 54 -22.10 -11.77 0.14
N VAL A 55 -21.20 -12.67 -0.26
CA VAL A 55 -21.07 -13.12 -1.64
C VAL A 55 -21.98 -14.32 -1.83
N LEU A 56 -23.11 -14.12 -2.50
CA LEU A 56 -24.20 -15.07 -2.60
C LEU A 56 -24.27 -15.72 -3.97
N LEU A 57 -24.58 -17.01 -4.00
CA LEU A 57 -24.93 -17.78 -5.19
C LEU A 57 -26.46 -17.94 -5.26
N SER A 58 -27.07 -17.48 -6.35
CA SER A 58 -28.46 -17.79 -6.70
C SER A 58 -28.52 -18.33 -8.12
N GLY A 59 -28.96 -19.58 -8.29
CA GLY A 59 -28.87 -20.32 -9.54
C GLY A 59 -27.42 -20.42 -10.03
N ARG A 60 -27.10 -19.74 -11.14
CA ARG A 60 -25.74 -19.74 -11.74
C ARG A 60 -25.02 -18.40 -11.58
N ARG A 61 -25.55 -17.48 -10.78
CA ARG A 61 -25.04 -16.12 -10.65
C ARG A 61 -24.57 -15.83 -9.24
N TRP A 62 -23.40 -15.20 -9.18
CA TRP A 62 -22.79 -14.70 -7.96
C TRP A 62 -22.97 -13.19 -7.89
N PHE A 63 -23.31 -12.67 -6.72
CA PHE A 63 -23.47 -11.23 -6.47
C PHE A 63 -23.09 -10.90 -5.02
N CYS A 64 -22.75 -9.64 -4.77
CA CYS A 64 -22.44 -9.17 -3.42
C CYS A 64 -23.67 -8.49 -2.83
N TYR A 65 -24.25 -9.08 -1.79
CA TYR A 65 -25.43 -8.53 -1.12
C TYR A 65 -25.05 -7.33 -0.24
N SER A 66 -25.41 -6.13 -0.68
CA SER A 66 -25.25 -4.90 0.10
C SER A 66 -26.32 -4.78 1.20
N LEU A 67 -25.97 -4.17 2.33
CA LEU A 67 -26.95 -3.84 3.37
C LEU A 67 -28.05 -2.88 2.84
N PRO A 68 -29.27 -2.91 3.41
CA PRO A 68 -30.34 -1.99 3.04
C PRO A 68 -29.92 -0.51 3.12
N GLU A 69 -30.42 0.29 2.18
CA GLU A 69 -30.08 1.72 1.95
C GLU A 69 -30.26 2.61 3.20
N GLU A 70 -31.11 2.19 4.12
CA GLU A 70 -31.44 2.87 5.39
C GLU A 70 -30.26 3.03 6.36
N ARG A 71 -29.14 2.32 6.14
CA ARG A 71 -27.91 2.42 6.97
C ARG A 71 -26.80 3.31 6.39
N LEU A 72 -26.99 3.90 5.22
CA LEU A 72 -26.00 4.78 4.58
C LEU A 72 -26.64 6.13 4.24
N ARG A 73 -26.16 7.26 4.80
CA ARG A 73 -26.54 8.61 4.32
C ARG A 73 -25.34 9.34 3.74
N SER A 74 -25.56 9.95 2.58
CA SER A 74 -24.66 10.93 2.00
C SER A 74 -24.60 12.20 2.87
N VAL A 75 -23.41 12.58 3.29
CA VAL A 75 -23.14 13.89 3.89
C VAL A 75 -22.48 14.79 2.84
N PRO A 76 -22.99 16.01 2.62
CA PRO A 76 -22.30 16.99 1.81
C PRO A 76 -20.95 17.34 2.45
N SER A 77 -19.85 17.09 1.76
CA SER A 77 -18.53 17.60 2.14
C SER A 77 -18.14 18.76 1.24
N ARG A 78 -17.76 19.88 1.86
CA ARG A 78 -17.17 21.03 1.19
C ARG A 78 -15.67 20.79 1.03
N ASP A 79 -15.14 21.01 -0.17
CA ASP A 79 -13.70 21.19 -0.35
C ASP A 79 -13.22 22.45 0.40
N ARG A 80 -11.92 22.54 0.70
CA ARG A 80 -11.32 23.72 1.35
C ARG A 80 -11.56 25.04 0.58
N ASN A 81 -11.95 24.95 -0.69
CA ASN A 81 -12.20 26.08 -1.58
C ASN A 81 -13.70 26.40 -1.80
N GLY A 82 -14.63 25.63 -1.22
CA GLY A 82 -16.07 25.88 -1.27
C GLY A 82 -16.74 25.71 -2.65
N THR A 83 -16.04 25.14 -3.64
CA THR A 83 -16.49 25.08 -5.04
C THR A 83 -16.94 23.69 -5.50
N GLY A 84 -16.64 22.64 -4.74
CA GLY A 84 -16.96 21.25 -5.10
C GLY A 84 -17.94 20.59 -4.13
N LYS A 85 -19.10 20.15 -4.62
CA LYS A 85 -19.96 19.20 -3.89
C LYS A 85 -19.32 17.81 -3.98
N ARG A 86 -18.62 17.35 -2.93
CA ARG A 86 -18.27 15.92 -2.79
C ARG A 86 -19.26 15.26 -1.85
N THR A 87 -19.88 14.18 -2.32
CA THR A 87 -20.68 13.29 -1.48
C THR A 87 -19.72 12.46 -0.64
N VAL A 88 -19.76 12.62 0.69
CA VAL A 88 -18.97 11.83 1.64
C VAL A 88 -19.91 10.99 2.46
N TRP A 89 -19.63 9.70 2.60
CA TRP A 89 -20.49 8.80 3.36
C TRP A 89 -19.97 8.71 4.79
N SER A 90 -20.78 9.17 5.74
CA SER A 90 -20.56 8.91 7.17
C SER A 90 -21.54 7.83 7.61
N SER A 91 -21.10 6.98 8.53
CA SER A 91 -21.95 5.96 9.13
C SER A 91 -23.14 6.57 9.89
N LEU A 92 -24.28 5.86 9.92
CA LEU A 92 -25.56 6.36 10.41
C LEU A 92 -25.93 5.93 11.83
N SER A 93 -25.31 4.90 12.41
CA SER A 93 -25.53 4.63 13.83
C SER A 93 -24.69 5.64 14.63
N ALA A 94 -25.16 6.02 15.83
CA ALA A 94 -24.64 7.07 16.72
C ALA A 94 -23.14 7.39 16.53
N PRO A 95 -22.68 8.66 16.65
CA PRO A 95 -21.28 9.05 16.39
C PRO A 95 -20.29 7.97 16.89
N GLY A 96 -19.66 7.25 15.94
CA GLY A 96 -18.81 6.09 16.22
C GLY A 96 -19.32 4.73 15.75
N ALA A 97 -20.54 4.58 15.25
CA ALA A 97 -20.94 3.30 14.65
C ALA A 97 -20.36 3.16 13.25
N LEU A 98 -20.05 1.94 12.82
CA LEU A 98 -19.37 1.67 11.55
C LEU A 98 -20.38 1.18 10.51
N PRO A 99 -20.15 1.41 9.21
CA PRO A 99 -20.95 0.80 8.14
C PRO A 99 -20.71 -0.72 8.04
N PHE A 100 -19.69 -1.21 8.75
CA PHE A 100 -19.35 -2.61 8.91
C PHE A 100 -20.01 -3.19 10.18
N PRO A 101 -20.35 -4.50 10.21
CA PRO A 101 -20.94 -5.14 11.38
C PRO A 101 -20.03 -5.05 12.62
N ALA A 102 -20.60 -5.20 13.81
CA ALA A 102 -19.84 -5.25 15.07
C ALA A 102 -18.76 -6.35 15.00
N GLU A 103 -17.56 -6.07 15.56
CA GLU A 103 -16.43 -7.00 15.56
C GLU A 103 -16.85 -8.38 16.10
N THR A 104 -16.90 -9.37 15.22
CA THR A 104 -16.69 -10.78 15.59
C THR A 104 -15.34 -11.20 15.01
N ASP A 105 -14.61 -12.11 15.67
CA ASP A 105 -13.20 -12.40 15.34
C ASP A 105 -12.97 -12.78 13.85
N GLY A 106 -13.96 -13.40 13.21
CA GLY A 106 -13.90 -13.77 11.78
C GLY A 106 -14.05 -12.59 10.81
N ASP A 107 -14.73 -11.52 11.22
CA ASP A 107 -15.15 -10.43 10.34
C ASP A 107 -14.06 -9.35 10.19
N SER A 108 -13.25 -9.18 11.24
CA SER A 108 -12.16 -8.20 11.30
C SER A 108 -11.10 -8.37 10.20
N ARG A 109 -11.00 -9.58 9.63
CA ARG A 109 -10.03 -9.94 8.57
C ARG A 109 -10.37 -9.34 7.21
N TYR A 110 -11.62 -8.93 7.02
CA TYR A 110 -12.10 -8.28 5.80
C TYR A 110 -12.26 -6.76 5.96
N MET A 111 -11.97 -6.23 7.16
CA MET A 111 -12.12 -4.81 7.48
C MET A 111 -10.81 -4.05 7.25
N PRO A 112 -10.83 -2.94 6.49
CA PRO A 112 -9.64 -2.11 6.30
C PRO A 112 -9.33 -1.23 7.51
N LEU A 113 -8.10 -0.72 7.61
CA LEU A 113 -7.62 0.07 8.75
C LEU A 113 -8.52 1.25 9.11
N GLU A 114 -9.03 1.96 8.10
CA GLU A 114 -9.89 3.13 8.30
C GLU A 114 -11.19 2.85 9.06
N VAL A 115 -11.59 1.57 9.22
CA VAL A 115 -12.73 1.17 10.07
C VAL A 115 -12.40 1.31 11.56
N TYR A 116 -11.13 1.18 11.94
CA TYR A 116 -10.67 1.22 13.33
C TYR A 116 -10.18 2.59 13.77
N VAL A 117 -10.07 3.55 12.85
CA VAL A 117 -9.49 4.86 13.11
C VAL A 117 -10.60 5.88 13.26
N ASP A 118 -10.67 6.52 14.43
CA ASP A 118 -11.66 7.57 14.68
C ASP A 118 -11.54 8.70 13.63
N ARG A 119 -12.69 9.16 13.14
CA ARG A 119 -12.84 10.19 12.09
C ARG A 119 -12.15 9.86 10.76
N ALA A 120 -11.67 8.65 10.54
CA ALA A 120 -11.16 8.25 9.23
C ALA A 120 -12.32 8.16 8.22
N GLN A 121 -12.00 8.46 6.96
CA GLN A 121 -12.98 8.41 5.88
C GLN A 121 -13.08 6.99 5.34
N ILE A 122 -14.29 6.44 5.38
CA ILE A 122 -14.69 5.25 4.63
C ILE A 122 -15.08 5.66 3.22
N GLY A 123 -14.73 4.84 2.22
CA GLY A 123 -15.08 5.13 0.83
C GLY A 123 -14.85 3.94 -0.09
N PRO A 124 -14.94 4.14 -1.42
CA PRO A 124 -14.73 3.11 -2.44
C PRO A 124 -13.45 2.27 -2.28
N TRP A 125 -12.38 2.85 -1.74
CA TRP A 125 -11.14 2.12 -1.44
C TRP A 125 -11.31 1.10 -0.31
N SER A 126 -12.26 1.31 0.62
CA SER A 126 -12.53 0.40 1.73
C SER A 126 -13.15 -0.91 1.23
N ASP A 127 -14.12 -0.82 0.32
CA ASP A 127 -14.70 -2.01 -0.33
C ASP A 127 -13.69 -2.76 -1.20
N VAL A 128 -12.78 -2.03 -1.86
CA VAL A 128 -11.70 -2.64 -2.65
C VAL A 128 -10.82 -3.53 -1.77
N TYR A 129 -10.49 -3.08 -0.55
CA TYR A 129 -9.75 -3.90 0.40
C TYR A 129 -10.53 -5.15 0.78
N SER A 130 -11.77 -4.97 1.20
CA SER A 130 -12.64 -6.07 1.63
C SER A 130 -12.82 -7.12 0.53
N LEU A 131 -13.05 -6.69 -0.72
CA LEU A 131 -13.15 -7.60 -1.86
C LEU A 131 -11.82 -8.32 -2.11
N CYS A 132 -10.68 -7.63 -2.04
CA CYS A 132 -9.39 -8.30 -2.23
C CYS A 132 -9.05 -9.28 -1.09
N ALA A 133 -9.48 -9.00 0.14
CA ALA A 133 -9.36 -9.94 1.25
C ALA A 133 -10.21 -11.20 1.00
N VAL A 134 -11.44 -11.04 0.50
CA VAL A 134 -12.29 -12.16 0.07
C VAL A 134 -11.64 -12.98 -1.05
N LEU A 135 -11.11 -12.31 -2.08
CA LEU A 135 -10.43 -12.97 -3.19
C LEU A 135 -9.20 -13.75 -2.70
N TYR A 136 -8.41 -13.16 -1.80
CA TYR A 136 -7.26 -13.83 -1.19
C TYR A 136 -7.70 -15.09 -0.45
N THR A 137 -8.66 -14.97 0.48
CA THR A 137 -9.18 -16.11 1.24
C THR A 137 -9.68 -17.21 0.33
N ALA A 138 -10.39 -16.84 -0.74
CA ALA A 138 -10.94 -17.81 -1.67
C ALA A 138 -9.87 -18.53 -2.50
N LEU A 139 -8.74 -17.88 -2.82
CA LEU A 139 -7.62 -18.52 -3.52
C LEU A 139 -6.82 -19.46 -2.61
N THR A 140 -6.54 -19.02 -1.39
CA THR A 140 -5.58 -19.69 -0.51
C THR A 140 -6.27 -20.70 0.41
N GLY A 141 -7.57 -20.54 0.64
CA GLY A 141 -8.32 -21.25 1.67
C GLY A 141 -7.96 -20.83 3.10
N GLN A 142 -7.15 -19.78 3.25
CA GLN A 142 -6.77 -19.21 4.54
C GLN A 142 -7.14 -17.75 4.58
N PRO A 143 -7.76 -17.28 5.68
CA PRO A 143 -8.16 -15.90 5.77
C PRO A 143 -6.94 -14.98 5.77
N PHE A 144 -7.06 -13.83 5.10
CA PHE A 144 -6.03 -12.81 5.16
C PHE A 144 -5.80 -12.34 6.62
N PRO A 145 -4.57 -11.96 7.02
CA PRO A 145 -4.34 -11.40 8.34
C PRO A 145 -5.21 -10.16 8.57
N SER A 146 -5.81 -10.05 9.76
CA SER A 146 -6.49 -8.84 10.17
C SER A 146 -5.52 -7.66 10.18
N VAL A 147 -6.06 -6.44 10.10
CA VAL A 147 -5.23 -5.22 10.17
C VAL A 147 -4.39 -5.18 11.45
N LYS A 148 -4.94 -5.63 12.59
CA LYS A 148 -4.22 -5.70 13.87
C LYS A 148 -3.04 -6.67 13.79
N GLU A 149 -3.25 -7.88 13.27
CA GLU A 149 -2.19 -8.88 13.08
C GLU A 149 -1.13 -8.40 12.08
N TRP A 150 -1.55 -7.78 10.97
CA TRP A 150 -0.63 -7.24 9.97
C TRP A 150 0.22 -6.10 10.53
N MET A 151 -0.40 -5.15 11.24
CA MET A 151 0.34 -4.07 11.92
C MET A 151 1.25 -4.60 13.03
N GLY A 152 0.88 -5.72 13.66
CA GLY A 152 1.70 -6.49 14.60
C GLY A 152 2.79 -7.36 13.95
N GLY A 153 2.98 -7.26 12.64
CA GLY A 153 4.08 -7.91 11.93
C GLY A 153 3.76 -9.27 11.31
N ALA A 154 2.48 -9.64 11.15
CA ALA A 154 2.10 -10.84 10.41
C ALA A 154 2.68 -10.81 8.99
N GLU A 155 3.28 -11.93 8.58
CA GLU A 155 3.82 -12.08 7.23
C GLU A 155 2.68 -12.34 6.25
N ILE A 156 2.74 -11.66 5.11
CA ILE A 156 1.79 -11.85 4.01
C ILE A 156 2.51 -12.62 2.91
N GLU A 157 2.03 -13.82 2.68
CA GLU A 157 2.48 -14.68 1.59
C GLU A 157 1.55 -14.51 0.40
N ASN A 158 2.08 -14.42 -0.82
CA ASN A 158 1.23 -14.43 -2.00
C ASN A 158 0.60 -15.83 -2.20
N PRO A 159 -0.55 -15.94 -2.87
CA PRO A 159 -1.19 -17.23 -3.13
C PRO A 159 -0.26 -18.28 -3.75
N SER A 160 0.61 -17.88 -4.68
CA SER A 160 1.62 -18.78 -5.26
C SER A 160 2.64 -19.32 -4.25
N GLN A 161 3.02 -18.52 -3.25
CA GLN A 161 3.94 -18.95 -2.17
C GLN A 161 3.27 -19.94 -1.22
N MET A 162 1.94 -19.84 -1.07
CA MET A 162 1.12 -20.78 -0.30
C MET A 162 0.77 -22.06 -1.07
N GLY A 163 1.36 -22.28 -2.25
CA GLY A 163 1.17 -23.49 -3.05
C GLY A 163 -0.04 -23.48 -3.99
N VAL A 164 -0.72 -22.35 -4.15
CA VAL A 164 -1.79 -22.20 -5.15
C VAL A 164 -1.17 -22.20 -6.54
N ARG A 165 -1.55 -23.16 -7.39
CA ARG A 165 -1.00 -23.31 -8.73
C ARG A 165 -1.72 -22.41 -9.73
N ASN A 166 -1.05 -22.07 -10.83
CA ASN A 166 -1.63 -21.35 -11.97
C ASN A 166 -2.25 -19.98 -11.64
N VAL A 167 -1.75 -19.30 -10.60
CA VAL A 167 -2.20 -17.93 -10.26
C VAL A 167 -1.62 -16.95 -11.29
N PRO A 168 -2.44 -16.19 -12.03
CA PRO A 168 -1.93 -15.20 -12.96
C PRO A 168 -1.25 -14.04 -12.22
N ALA A 169 -0.13 -13.54 -12.76
CA ALA A 169 0.62 -12.43 -12.13
C ALA A 169 -0.24 -11.19 -11.89
N TYR A 170 -1.13 -10.85 -12.83
CA TYR A 170 -2.04 -9.70 -12.68
C TYR A 170 -3.02 -9.86 -11.50
N LEU A 171 -3.36 -11.10 -11.12
CA LEU A 171 -4.24 -11.37 -9.98
C LEU A 171 -3.48 -11.14 -8.67
N GLU A 172 -2.26 -11.65 -8.54
CA GLU A 172 -1.42 -11.36 -7.36
C GLU A 172 -1.09 -9.87 -7.24
N ASP A 173 -0.77 -9.21 -8.36
CA ASP A 173 -0.57 -7.76 -8.36
C ASP A 173 -1.83 -6.99 -7.95
N GLY A 174 -3.00 -7.42 -8.42
CA GLY A 174 -4.27 -6.78 -8.06
C GLY A 174 -4.60 -6.96 -6.59
N LEU A 175 -4.40 -8.16 -6.05
CA LEU A 175 -4.51 -8.42 -4.60
C LEU A 175 -3.55 -7.54 -3.81
N ARG A 176 -2.27 -7.49 -4.21
CA ARG A 176 -1.25 -6.67 -3.56
C ARG A 176 -1.63 -5.19 -3.53
N MET A 177 -2.12 -4.65 -4.64
CA MET A 177 -2.53 -3.24 -4.69
C MET A 177 -3.83 -2.98 -3.94
N GLY A 178 -4.80 -3.89 -4.00
CA GLY A 178 -6.08 -3.76 -3.32
C GLY A 178 -6.00 -3.97 -1.81
N LEU A 179 -5.03 -4.75 -1.33
CA LEU A 179 -4.84 -5.03 0.10
C LEU A 179 -3.97 -4.00 0.81
N ARG A 180 -3.41 -2.97 0.17
CA ARG A 180 -2.55 -2.00 0.87
C ARG A 180 -3.26 -1.36 2.07
N ILE A 181 -2.60 -1.35 3.24
CA ILE A 181 -3.12 -0.76 4.49
C ILE A 181 -3.55 0.69 4.27
N ARG A 182 -2.69 1.49 3.63
CA ARG A 182 -2.95 2.91 3.41
C ARG A 182 -3.82 3.10 2.18
N ARG A 183 -5.03 3.67 2.37
CA ARG A 183 -5.97 3.92 1.28
C ARG A 183 -5.36 4.67 0.08
N LYS A 184 -4.44 5.61 0.32
CA LYS A 184 -3.81 6.42 -0.74
C LYS A 184 -2.99 5.58 -1.71
N ASP A 185 -2.40 4.49 -1.22
CA ASP A 185 -1.56 3.60 -2.00
C ASP A 185 -2.39 2.48 -2.63
N ARG A 186 -3.63 2.28 -2.18
CA ARG A 186 -4.58 1.26 -2.65
C ARG A 186 -5.21 1.63 -4.00
N LEU A 187 -5.71 0.63 -4.73
CA LEU A 187 -6.72 0.83 -5.77
C LEU A 187 -7.94 1.54 -5.14
N GLN A 188 -8.55 2.52 -5.82
CA GLN A 188 -9.48 3.43 -5.12
C GLN A 188 -10.92 3.34 -5.49
N ASN A 189 -11.26 2.48 -6.43
CA ASN A 189 -12.64 2.17 -6.71
C ASN A 189 -12.74 0.81 -7.41
N GLY A 190 -13.96 0.30 -7.50
CA GLY A 190 -14.22 -0.98 -8.14
C GLY A 190 -13.91 -0.94 -9.63
N THR A 191 -13.92 0.24 -10.28
CA THR A 191 -13.55 0.36 -11.69
C THR A 191 -12.06 0.06 -11.89
N GLU A 192 -11.17 0.64 -11.09
CA GLU A 192 -9.74 0.35 -11.15
C GLU A 192 -9.44 -1.12 -10.85
N LEU A 193 -10.09 -1.68 -9.82
CA LEU A 193 -9.94 -3.10 -9.48
C LEU A 193 -10.45 -4.02 -10.62
N TYR A 194 -11.62 -3.72 -11.17
CA TYR A 194 -12.20 -4.46 -12.28
C TYR A 194 -11.30 -4.41 -13.51
N GLN A 195 -10.80 -3.22 -13.86
CA GLN A 195 -9.90 -3.04 -14.98
C GLN A 195 -8.59 -3.80 -14.78
N MET A 196 -8.06 -3.84 -13.56
CA MET A 196 -6.83 -4.56 -13.25
C MET A 196 -7.01 -6.08 -13.35
N LEU A 197 -8.07 -6.62 -12.76
CA LEU A 197 -8.26 -8.07 -12.64
C LEU A 197 -8.97 -8.71 -13.83
N TRP A 198 -9.90 -8.00 -14.50
CA TRP A 198 -10.70 -8.54 -15.60
C TRP A 198 -10.35 -7.95 -16.96
N ASP A 199 -10.09 -6.65 -17.06
CA ASP A 199 -9.61 -6.05 -18.32
C ASP A 199 -8.10 -6.22 -18.51
N LYS A 200 -7.37 -6.60 -17.45
CA LYS A 200 -5.90 -6.76 -17.43
C LYS A 200 -5.17 -5.47 -17.80
N LYS A 201 -5.75 -4.32 -17.45
CA LYS A 201 -5.16 -3.00 -17.66
C LYS A 201 -4.36 -2.60 -16.42
N LYS A 202 -3.13 -2.12 -16.63
CA LYS A 202 -2.36 -1.56 -15.52
C LYS A 202 -3.06 -0.27 -15.05
N PRO A 203 -3.21 -0.06 -13.73
CA PRO A 203 -3.74 1.18 -13.21
C PRO A 203 -2.82 2.33 -13.59
N VAL A 204 -3.41 3.47 -13.96
CA VAL A 204 -2.65 4.67 -14.31
C VAL A 204 -1.88 5.14 -13.06
N PRO A 205 -0.55 5.33 -13.16
CA PRO A 205 0.23 5.87 -12.05
C PRO A 205 -0.36 7.22 -11.63
N ARG A 206 -0.75 7.33 -10.35
CA ARG A 206 -1.20 8.61 -9.81
C ARG A 206 0.02 9.49 -9.58
N THR A 207 0.41 10.26 -10.59
CA THR A 207 1.22 11.46 -10.36
C THR A 207 0.51 12.29 -9.29
N GLY A 208 1.23 12.72 -8.26
CA GLY A 208 0.66 13.49 -7.15
C GLY A 208 -0.30 14.56 -7.64
N GLN A 209 -1.40 14.74 -6.90
CA GLN A 209 -2.36 15.81 -7.12
C GLN A 209 -1.63 17.16 -7.07
N LYS A 210 -1.15 17.65 -8.21
CA LYS A 210 -0.90 19.06 -8.43
C LYS A 210 -2.27 19.72 -8.54
N GLY A 211 -2.45 20.79 -7.77
CA GLY A 211 -3.65 21.61 -7.78
C GLY A 211 -4.02 22.06 -9.19
N ALA A 212 -5.32 22.25 -9.38
CA ALA A 212 -5.89 22.84 -10.58
C ALA A 212 -5.20 24.15 -10.95
N GLY A 213 -4.86 24.30 -12.23
CA GLY A 213 -4.37 25.54 -12.80
C GLY A 213 -3.78 25.35 -14.19
N GLN A 214 -4.64 25.24 -15.21
CA GLN A 214 -4.69 26.13 -16.38
C GLN A 214 -5.26 25.46 -17.62
N VAL A 215 -6.22 26.21 -18.18
CA VAL A 215 -6.88 26.03 -19.46
C VAL A 215 -5.92 26.39 -20.58
N SER A 216 -5.80 25.52 -21.59
CA SER A 216 -5.72 25.79 -23.02
C SER A 216 -5.66 24.42 -23.71
N GLY A 217 -6.58 24.01 -24.58
CA GLY A 217 -7.00 24.68 -25.80
C GLY A 217 -6.26 24.02 -26.97
N GLY A 218 -6.85 22.99 -27.60
CA GLY A 218 -6.25 22.34 -28.77
C GLY A 218 -7.04 21.14 -29.27
N ARG A 219 -7.57 21.24 -30.49
CA ARG A 219 -8.55 20.37 -31.15
C ARG A 219 -7.95 19.07 -31.72
N THR A 220 -8.78 18.02 -31.64
CA THR A 220 -9.16 16.97 -32.63
C THR A 220 -8.12 16.12 -33.39
N SER A 221 -8.49 14.81 -33.39
CA SER A 221 -8.43 13.80 -34.47
C SER A 221 -7.09 13.22 -34.89
N SER A 222 -6.93 11.90 -34.74
CA SER A 222 -7.32 10.94 -35.80
C SER A 222 -6.96 9.50 -35.43
N VAL A 223 -7.81 8.61 -35.94
CA VAL A 223 -7.70 7.15 -35.92
C VAL A 223 -6.54 6.71 -36.81
N MET A 224 -5.70 5.78 -36.37
CA MET A 224 -5.19 4.74 -37.29
C MET A 224 -4.84 3.43 -36.58
N SER A 225 -5.57 2.41 -37.04
CA SER A 225 -5.27 0.98 -37.03
C SER A 225 -3.82 0.67 -37.39
N GLY A 226 -3.16 -0.17 -36.60
CA GLY A 226 -1.85 -0.75 -36.88
C GLY A 226 -1.75 -2.14 -36.28
N LYS A 227 -1.59 -3.14 -37.16
CA LYS A 227 -1.68 -4.58 -36.90
C LYS A 227 -0.60 -5.10 -35.95
N GLN A 228 -0.99 -6.14 -35.23
CA GLN A 228 -0.18 -6.99 -34.36
C GLN A 228 1.04 -7.59 -35.07
N SER A 229 2.19 -7.58 -34.40
CA SER A 229 3.22 -8.60 -34.55
C SER A 229 3.53 -9.21 -33.19
N ARG A 230 2.96 -10.40 -32.95
CA ARG A 230 3.21 -11.26 -31.79
C ARG A 230 4.64 -11.80 -31.84
N GLN A 231 5.52 -11.32 -30.97
CA GLN A 231 6.66 -12.12 -30.51
C GLN A 231 6.35 -12.62 -29.09
N LYS A 232 6.14 -13.94 -28.98
CA LYS A 232 6.06 -14.65 -27.70
C LYS A 232 7.43 -14.60 -27.02
N ALA A 233 7.69 -13.55 -26.25
CA ALA A 233 8.66 -13.63 -25.17
C ALA A 233 8.06 -14.52 -24.08
N LYS A 234 8.74 -15.62 -23.73
CA LYS A 234 8.42 -16.39 -22.51
C LYS A 234 8.65 -15.45 -21.33
N GLU A 235 7.58 -14.84 -20.81
CA GLU A 235 7.59 -14.11 -19.54
C GLU A 235 8.05 -15.09 -18.44
N LYS A 236 9.33 -14.99 -18.04
CA LYS A 236 9.76 -15.52 -16.74
C LYS A 236 8.98 -14.73 -15.71
N THR A 237 8.05 -15.37 -15.01
CA THR A 237 7.32 -14.78 -13.89
C THR A 237 8.35 -14.26 -12.89
N VAL A 238 8.49 -12.93 -12.79
CA VAL A 238 9.42 -12.28 -11.86
C VAL A 238 8.84 -12.46 -10.46
N GLN A 239 9.38 -13.41 -9.70
CA GLN A 239 8.99 -13.61 -8.31
C GLN A 239 9.48 -12.44 -7.47
N ILE A 240 8.55 -11.65 -6.91
CA ILE A 240 8.85 -10.53 -6.01
C ILE A 240 9.28 -11.07 -4.65
N ARG A 241 10.36 -10.53 -4.10
CA ARG A 241 11.02 -11.01 -2.89
C ARG A 241 10.88 -9.98 -1.78
N TYR A 242 10.27 -10.41 -0.69
CA TYR A 242 9.95 -9.53 0.44
C TYR A 242 11.01 -9.61 1.54
N PHE A 243 11.15 -8.51 2.27
CA PHE A 243 11.92 -8.44 3.49
C PHE A 243 11.02 -7.86 4.60
N GLY A 244 10.51 -8.75 5.45
CA GLY A 244 9.71 -8.41 6.61
C GLY A 244 10.24 -9.06 7.88
N VAL A 245 9.43 -9.03 8.94
CA VAL A 245 9.78 -9.40 10.32
C VAL A 245 10.47 -10.76 10.44
N LYS A 246 9.92 -11.83 9.85
CA LYS A 246 10.52 -13.18 9.92
C LYS A 246 11.90 -13.24 9.26
N ARG A 247 12.03 -12.64 8.07
CA ARG A 247 13.31 -12.61 7.33
C ARG A 247 14.33 -11.77 8.08
N ALA A 248 13.94 -10.61 8.62
CA ALA A 248 14.80 -9.79 9.47
C ALA A 248 15.28 -10.54 10.72
N ARG A 249 14.38 -11.20 11.46
CA ARG A 249 14.72 -12.03 12.63
C ARG A 249 15.65 -13.18 12.29
N LYS A 250 15.48 -13.81 11.13
CA LYS A 250 16.37 -14.88 10.65
C LYS A 250 17.73 -14.33 10.25
N THR A 251 17.76 -13.19 9.54
CA THR A 251 18.98 -12.55 9.04
C THR A 251 19.83 -11.97 10.17
N PHE A 252 19.21 -11.38 11.19
CA PHE A 252 19.86 -10.73 12.32
C PHE A 252 19.66 -11.49 13.63
N ARG A 253 19.63 -12.82 13.56
CA ARG A 253 19.42 -13.69 14.74
C ARG A 253 20.50 -13.50 15.80
N ASP A 254 21.73 -13.27 15.36
CA ASP A 254 22.90 -13.11 16.24
C ASP A 254 23.09 -11.66 16.73
N GLY A 255 22.11 -10.80 16.46
CA GLY A 255 22.13 -9.38 16.81
C GLY A 255 22.24 -8.45 15.61
N LEU A 256 21.97 -7.16 15.85
CA LEU A 256 22.07 -6.09 14.86
C LEU A 256 23.52 -5.59 14.76
N PRO A 257 24.17 -5.69 13.58
CA PRO A 257 25.49 -5.10 13.37
C PRO A 257 25.39 -3.58 13.28
N GLN A 258 26.53 -2.90 13.44
CA GLN A 258 26.64 -1.45 13.21
C GLN A 258 26.35 -1.06 11.75
N ILE A 259 26.64 -1.95 10.80
CA ILE A 259 26.32 -1.77 9.37
C ILE A 259 25.26 -2.81 8.99
N VAL A 260 24.01 -2.35 8.87
CA VAL A 260 22.87 -3.20 8.50
C VAL A 260 22.78 -3.27 6.98
N ARG A 261 23.13 -4.43 6.42
CA ARG A 261 22.97 -4.71 4.99
C ARG A 261 21.70 -5.52 4.78
N ILE A 262 20.74 -4.96 4.05
CA ILE A 262 19.56 -5.71 3.64
C ILE A 262 20.01 -6.75 2.60
N PRO A 263 19.64 -8.04 2.75
CA PRO A 263 20.12 -9.08 1.86
C PRO A 263 19.81 -8.81 0.40
N GLU A 264 20.76 -9.11 -0.47
CA GLU A 264 20.56 -9.19 -1.92
C GLU A 264 19.30 -9.99 -2.26
N LYS A 265 18.71 -9.71 -3.44
CA LYS A 265 17.45 -10.32 -3.85
C LYS A 265 16.30 -9.93 -2.89
N THR A 266 16.16 -8.63 -2.66
CA THR A 266 15.05 -8.02 -1.92
C THR A 266 14.44 -6.94 -2.79
N ASP A 267 13.16 -7.09 -3.10
CA ASP A 267 12.44 -6.16 -3.96
C ASP A 267 11.56 -5.21 -3.12
N ILE A 268 10.99 -5.69 -2.01
CA ILE A 268 10.07 -4.91 -1.17
C ILE A 268 10.42 -5.06 0.31
N LEU A 269 10.63 -3.93 1.01
CA LEU A 269 10.70 -3.90 2.47
C LEU A 269 9.30 -3.70 3.05
N LEU A 270 8.84 -4.64 3.86
CA LEU A 270 7.51 -4.62 4.47
C LEU A 270 7.44 -3.66 5.66
N SER A 271 6.21 -3.26 6.00
CA SER A 271 5.98 -2.36 7.13
C SER A 271 6.50 -2.99 8.43
N ASN A 272 7.12 -2.17 9.29
CA ASN A 272 7.68 -2.63 10.57
C ASN A 272 8.65 -3.82 10.46
N ALA A 273 9.42 -3.95 9.38
CA ALA A 273 10.26 -5.12 9.11
C ALA A 273 11.23 -5.51 10.24
N PHE A 274 11.62 -4.58 11.12
CA PHE A 274 12.55 -4.83 12.22
C PHE A 274 11.86 -5.05 13.58
N GLN A 275 10.52 -5.13 13.64
CA GLN A 275 9.76 -5.09 14.89
C GLN A 275 10.09 -6.19 15.88
N SER A 276 10.45 -7.39 15.41
CA SER A 276 10.84 -8.49 16.29
C SER A 276 12.34 -8.60 16.51
N VAL A 277 13.14 -7.80 15.82
CA VAL A 277 14.61 -7.75 16.00
C VAL A 277 14.95 -6.76 17.11
N VAL A 278 14.11 -5.75 17.28
CA VAL A 278 14.27 -4.67 18.24
C VAL A 278 13.19 -4.79 19.33
N PHE A 279 13.55 -4.62 20.60
CA PHE A 279 12.57 -4.64 21.70
C PHE A 279 11.54 -3.49 21.55
N PRO A 280 10.27 -3.71 21.93
CA PRO A 280 9.15 -2.84 21.55
C PRO A 280 9.23 -1.38 22.02
N GLU A 281 10.12 -1.04 22.96
CA GLU A 281 10.18 0.29 23.57
C GLU A 281 11.42 1.12 23.24
N LYS A 282 12.37 0.63 22.43
CA LYS A 282 13.60 1.38 22.12
C LYS A 282 14.02 1.21 20.66
N PHE A 283 14.40 2.29 19.99
CA PHE A 283 15.07 2.22 18.68
C PHE A 283 16.55 1.84 18.87
N MET A 284 17.12 1.13 17.88
CA MET A 284 18.52 0.73 17.89
C MET A 284 19.33 1.68 17.03
N LYS A 285 20.40 2.22 17.61
CA LYS A 285 21.39 3.01 16.89
C LYS A 285 22.25 2.09 16.04
N VAL A 286 22.34 2.41 14.76
CA VAL A 286 23.20 1.72 13.80
C VAL A 286 23.99 2.78 13.04
N ARG A 287 25.24 2.49 12.74
CA ARG A 287 26.08 3.41 11.97
C ARG A 287 25.54 3.60 10.55
N GLN A 288 25.26 2.51 9.85
CA GLN A 288 24.88 2.57 8.44
C GLN A 288 23.81 1.54 8.07
N ILE A 289 22.92 1.89 7.14
CA ILE A 289 21.96 0.97 6.52
C ILE A 289 22.21 0.98 5.00
N ILE A 290 22.24 -0.21 4.37
CA ILE A 290 22.47 -0.36 2.93
C ILE A 290 21.39 -1.24 2.33
N LEU A 291 20.66 -0.69 1.36
CA LEU A 291 19.65 -1.41 0.58
C LEU A 291 20.26 -1.87 -0.76
N PRO A 292 19.97 -3.10 -1.21
CA PRO A 292 20.46 -3.59 -2.50
C PRO A 292 19.67 -2.97 -3.67
N ASP A 293 20.29 -2.84 -4.83
CA ASP A 293 19.71 -2.21 -6.03
C ASP A 293 18.39 -2.85 -6.51
N SER A 294 18.09 -4.08 -6.07
CA SER A 294 16.83 -4.74 -6.39
C SER A 294 15.61 -4.11 -5.69
N VAL A 295 15.79 -3.30 -4.65
CA VAL A 295 14.66 -2.73 -3.89
C VAL A 295 13.91 -1.71 -4.72
N ILE A 296 12.60 -1.93 -4.89
CA ILE A 296 11.70 -1.03 -5.62
C ILE A 296 10.67 -0.35 -4.71
N GLU A 297 10.36 -0.92 -3.53
CA GLU A 297 9.36 -0.39 -2.59
C GLU A 297 9.82 -0.53 -1.13
N ILE A 298 9.64 0.53 -0.35
CA ILE A 298 9.84 0.56 1.10
C ILE A 298 8.52 0.95 1.75
N GLN A 299 7.93 0.08 2.55
CA GLN A 299 6.63 0.36 3.17
C GLN A 299 6.76 1.20 4.46
N ALA A 300 5.61 1.54 5.05
CA ALA A 300 5.52 2.41 6.22
C ALA A 300 6.32 1.86 7.41
N HIS A 301 7.10 2.72 8.07
CA HIS A 301 7.89 2.35 9.25
C HIS A 301 8.87 1.17 9.04
N ALA A 302 9.17 0.79 7.80
CA ALA A 302 9.95 -0.42 7.51
C ALA A 302 11.34 -0.42 8.19
N LEU A 303 12.00 0.74 8.29
CA LEU A 303 13.30 0.93 8.92
C LEU A 303 13.24 1.88 10.12
N ALA A 304 12.05 2.27 10.59
CA ALA A 304 11.88 3.32 11.62
C ALA A 304 12.46 2.96 13.00
N GLN A 305 12.72 1.69 13.25
CA GLN A 305 13.33 1.20 14.49
C GLN A 305 14.86 1.19 14.46
N LEU A 306 15.46 1.45 13.29
CA LEU A 306 16.89 1.61 13.14
C LEU A 306 17.17 3.11 13.01
N GLU A 307 17.86 3.67 13.99
CA GLU A 307 18.35 5.05 13.91
C GLU A 307 19.73 5.05 13.25
N ALA A 308 19.79 5.50 12.01
CA ALA A 308 21.05 5.58 11.26
C ALA A 308 21.87 6.81 11.68
N GLU A 309 23.04 6.61 12.28
CA GLU A 309 23.88 7.71 12.80
C GLU A 309 24.78 8.35 11.74
N GLU A 310 25.17 7.59 10.70
CA GLU A 310 25.95 8.11 9.57
C GLU A 310 25.12 8.13 8.29
N THR A 311 24.74 6.98 7.74
CA THR A 311 24.13 6.98 6.40
C THR A 311 23.14 5.86 6.15
N VAL A 312 22.16 6.15 5.31
CA VAL A 312 21.27 5.17 4.67
C VAL A 312 21.49 5.25 3.17
N ALA A 313 22.07 4.20 2.59
CA ALA A 313 22.20 4.05 1.15
C ALA A 313 20.92 3.43 0.58
N VAL A 314 20.14 4.25 -0.13
CA VAL A 314 18.89 3.84 -0.80
C VAL A 314 19.13 3.88 -2.30
N PRO A 315 18.85 2.80 -3.05
CA PRO A 315 19.08 2.79 -4.49
C PRO A 315 18.01 3.60 -5.23
N ASP A 316 18.37 4.13 -6.40
CA ASP A 316 17.49 4.94 -7.25
C ASP A 316 16.30 4.15 -7.82
N THR A 317 16.36 2.81 -7.75
CA THR A 317 15.27 1.89 -8.14
C THR A 317 14.05 1.99 -7.23
N VAL A 318 14.18 2.58 -6.04
CA VAL A 318 13.06 2.79 -5.12
C VAL A 318 12.10 3.84 -5.69
N THR A 319 10.87 3.41 -5.97
CA THR A 319 9.83 4.26 -6.58
C THR A 319 8.64 4.48 -5.66
N ASN A 320 8.56 3.75 -4.54
CA ASN A 320 7.48 3.89 -3.56
C ASN A 320 8.03 3.81 -2.13
N ILE A 321 7.69 4.81 -1.31
CA ILE A 321 8.19 4.96 0.06
C ILE A 321 7.02 5.31 0.98
N GLY A 322 6.76 4.46 1.96
CA GLY A 322 5.78 4.65 3.02
C GLY A 322 6.21 5.75 4.00
N ALA A 323 5.26 6.32 4.73
CA ALA A 323 5.56 7.39 5.68
C ALA A 323 6.33 6.86 6.88
N ASP A 324 7.16 7.73 7.41
CA ASP A 324 8.08 7.47 8.51
C ASP A 324 8.91 6.20 8.27
N ALA A 325 9.27 5.92 7.01
CA ALA A 325 10.01 4.72 6.65
C ALA A 325 11.41 4.68 7.29
N PHE A 326 12.01 5.83 7.59
CA PHE A 326 13.38 5.97 8.08
C PHE A 326 13.43 6.76 9.40
N ARG A 327 14.46 6.48 10.19
CA ARG A 327 14.87 7.26 11.35
C ARG A 327 16.35 7.61 11.21
N LEU A 328 16.67 8.90 11.20
CA LEU A 328 18.04 9.39 11.14
C LEU A 328 18.44 9.92 12.52
N GLY A 329 19.66 9.61 12.93
CA GLY A 329 20.29 10.28 14.07
C GLY A 329 20.65 11.72 13.72
N GLU A 330 21.19 12.45 14.70
CA GLU A 330 21.50 13.89 14.57
C GLU A 330 22.41 14.23 13.38
N SER A 331 23.22 13.29 12.91
CA SER A 331 24.10 13.46 11.74
C SER A 331 23.89 12.41 10.66
N GLY A 332 22.82 11.64 10.80
CA GLY A 332 22.43 10.65 9.80
C GLY A 332 21.87 11.33 8.56
N TYR A 333 22.17 10.76 7.41
CA TYR A 333 21.64 11.25 6.14
C TYR A 333 21.31 10.11 5.18
N ILE A 334 20.48 10.41 4.18
CA ILE A 334 20.17 9.49 3.11
C ILE A 334 21.00 9.83 1.87
N THR A 335 21.70 8.84 1.33
CA THR A 335 22.40 8.99 0.05
C THR A 335 21.38 8.90 -1.08
N CYS A 336 21.30 9.96 -1.89
CA CYS A 336 20.41 10.02 -3.05
C CYS A 336 20.87 11.08 -4.06
N HIS A 337 20.24 11.05 -5.24
CA HIS A 337 20.42 12.04 -6.29
C HIS A 337 19.17 12.89 -6.50
N ARG A 338 19.33 14.14 -6.97
CA ARG A 338 18.21 15.02 -7.31
C ARG A 338 17.32 14.35 -8.37
N GLY A 339 16.00 14.47 -8.19
CA GLY A 339 15.00 13.92 -9.12
C GLY A 339 14.64 12.45 -8.88
N THR A 340 15.22 11.80 -7.87
CA THR A 340 14.82 10.45 -7.43
C THR A 340 13.63 10.52 -6.47
N ARG A 341 12.83 9.45 -6.38
CA ARG A 341 11.69 9.41 -5.43
C ARG A 341 12.17 9.51 -3.97
N ILE A 342 13.33 8.94 -3.64
CA ILE A 342 13.91 9.05 -2.30
C ILE A 342 14.29 10.49 -1.96
N TYR A 343 14.83 11.25 -2.92
CA TYR A 343 15.12 12.67 -2.71
C TYR A 343 13.83 13.45 -2.43
N GLU A 344 12.78 13.26 -3.23
CA GLU A 344 11.47 13.90 -2.98
C GLU A 344 10.90 13.53 -1.60
N TYR A 345 10.95 12.25 -1.23
CA TYR A 345 10.51 11.79 0.09
C TYR A 345 11.29 12.47 1.23
N CYS A 346 12.61 12.64 1.08
CA CYS A 346 13.41 13.31 2.10
C CYS A 346 13.01 14.78 2.26
N GLN A 347 12.75 15.48 1.15
CA GLN A 347 12.28 16.87 1.21
C GLN A 347 10.89 16.97 1.86
N GLU A 348 9.97 16.07 1.54
CA GLU A 348 8.61 15.99 2.11
C GLU A 348 8.62 15.74 3.64
N ASN A 349 9.62 15.02 4.15
CA ASN A 349 9.71 14.60 5.55
C ASN A 349 10.85 15.30 6.31
N HIS A 350 11.45 16.35 5.72
CA HIS A 350 12.56 17.12 6.30
C HIS A 350 13.75 16.25 6.76
N LEU A 351 14.10 15.24 5.96
CA LEU A 351 15.24 14.36 6.20
C LEU A 351 16.48 14.86 5.45
N GLN A 352 17.64 14.79 6.09
CA GLN A 352 18.91 15.22 5.51
C GLN A 352 19.38 14.26 4.42
N THR A 353 19.92 14.82 3.33
CA THR A 353 20.42 14.06 2.19
C THR A 353 21.87 14.37 1.84
N SER A 354 22.52 13.51 1.06
CA SER A 354 23.83 13.78 0.47
C SER A 354 23.84 15.03 -0.41
N VAL A 355 22.71 15.34 -1.07
CA VAL A 355 22.54 16.54 -1.91
C VAL A 355 22.58 17.81 -1.05
N ASP A 356 21.91 17.82 0.10
CA ASP A 356 21.89 18.99 0.98
C ASP A 356 23.30 19.32 1.49
N MET A 357 24.10 18.28 1.75
CA MET A 357 25.49 18.46 2.17
C MET A 357 26.36 19.05 1.08
N GLU A 358 26.26 18.56 -0.17
CA GLU A 358 26.98 19.13 -1.29
C GLU A 358 26.66 20.62 -1.46
N ASP A 359 25.37 20.98 -1.33
CA ASP A 359 24.94 22.38 -1.38
C ASP A 359 25.52 23.21 -0.23
N TRP A 360 25.53 22.67 1.00
CA TRP A 360 26.11 23.35 2.16
C TRP A 360 27.62 23.54 2.02
N ARG A 361 28.35 22.51 1.54
CA ARG A 361 29.78 22.60 1.27
C ARG A 361 30.08 23.71 0.27
N ARG A 362 29.33 23.81 -0.82
CA ARG A 362 29.47 24.89 -1.83
C ARG A 362 29.23 26.28 -1.24
N LYS A 363 28.33 26.39 -0.25
CA LYS A 363 28.03 27.64 0.46
C LYS A 363 28.99 27.93 1.62
N GLY A 364 29.97 27.06 1.88
CA GLY A 364 30.88 27.17 3.02
C GLY A 364 30.22 26.94 4.39
N LEU A 365 29.11 26.21 4.42
CA LEU A 365 28.32 25.88 5.62
C LEU A 365 28.65 24.47 6.13
N CYS A 366 28.41 24.21 7.41
CA CYS A 366 28.63 22.91 8.01
C CYS A 366 27.91 21.80 7.23
N GLN A 367 28.65 20.78 6.79
CA GLN A 367 28.08 19.67 6.04
C GLN A 367 27.11 18.81 6.85
N TYR A 368 27.17 18.88 8.19
CA TYR A 368 26.34 18.03 9.05
C TYR A 368 25.03 18.69 9.46
N CYS A 369 24.96 20.01 9.54
CA CYS A 369 23.76 20.71 10.02
C CYS A 369 23.41 22.00 9.27
N GLY A 370 24.17 22.38 8.23
CA GLY A 370 23.98 23.63 7.49
C GLY A 370 24.36 24.91 8.24
N GLY A 371 24.89 24.83 9.46
CA GLY A 371 25.27 25.98 10.28
C GLY A 371 26.55 26.71 9.80
N HIS A 372 26.73 27.96 10.21
CA HIS A 372 27.93 28.73 9.87
C HIS A 372 29.18 28.19 10.57
N ILE A 373 30.28 28.11 9.81
CA ILE A 373 31.59 27.68 10.31
C ILE A 373 32.32 28.89 10.89
N SER A 374 32.86 28.74 12.09
CA SER A 374 33.75 29.71 12.71
C SER A 374 35.05 29.80 11.92
N PHE A 375 35.41 31.01 11.49
CA PHE A 375 36.65 31.25 10.75
C PHE A 375 37.90 30.96 11.60
N ILE A 376 37.84 31.25 12.90
CA ILE A 376 38.97 31.11 13.83
C ILE A 376 39.12 29.65 14.28
N LEU A 377 38.03 29.01 14.71
CA LEU A 377 38.06 27.65 15.27
C LEU A 377 37.96 26.56 14.21
N ARG A 378 37.68 26.92 12.96
CA ARG A 378 37.37 25.99 11.85
C ARG A 378 36.35 24.92 12.22
N SER A 379 35.40 25.27 13.08
CA SER A 379 34.32 24.39 13.55
C SER A 379 32.96 25.06 13.41
N CYS A 380 31.91 24.27 13.26
CA CYS A 380 30.55 24.74 13.14
C CYS A 380 30.09 25.39 14.44
N LYS A 381 29.54 26.61 14.36
CA LYS A 381 29.01 27.34 15.53
C LYS A 381 27.77 26.69 16.14
N ALA A 382 27.01 25.93 15.35
CA ALA A 382 25.79 25.26 15.79
C ALA A 382 26.06 23.90 16.46
N CYS A 383 26.72 22.97 15.76
CA CYS A 383 26.96 21.60 16.26
C CYS A 383 28.39 21.34 16.78
N GLY A 384 29.28 22.33 16.77
CA GLY A 384 30.66 22.20 17.26
C GLY A 384 31.61 21.36 16.39
N ARG A 385 31.11 20.68 15.34
CA ARG A 385 31.92 19.78 14.51
C ARG A 385 32.97 20.53 13.66
N PRO A 386 34.16 19.96 13.44
CA PRO A 386 35.19 20.57 12.60
C PRO A 386 34.77 20.63 11.14
N LYS A 387 35.34 21.57 10.38
CA LYS A 387 35.28 21.60 8.92
C LYS A 387 36.29 20.59 8.37
N ASP A 388 35.80 19.51 7.80
CA ASP A 388 36.56 18.35 7.31
C ASP A 388 36.45 18.17 5.79
N TYR A 389 36.06 19.22 5.06
CA TYR A 389 35.93 19.24 3.60
C TYR A 389 36.50 20.52 2.97
#